data_AF-A0AAE4GAH4-F1
#
_entry.id   AF-A0AAE4GAH4-F1
#
_cell.length_a   1.000
_cell.length_b   1.000
_cell.length_c   1.000
_cell.angle_alpha   90.00
_cell.angle_beta   90.00
_cell.angle_gamma   90.00
#
_symmetry.space_group_name_H-M   'P 1'
#
loop_
_entity.id
_entity.type
_entity.pdbx_description
1 polymer ?
#
loop_
_entity_poly.entity_id
_entity_poly.type
_entity_poly.pdbx_seq_one_letter_code
_entity_poly.pdbx_strand_id
1 'polypeptide(L)'
;MNNNHKPTTDTAAPALKRRGFLGGLLAAAAGGALATIATPGQAAARAEVALDRAKWAARNHEMVAQMIAEHGKLSSGYQSGKRPYAVFDWDNTSIMNDCEEALLMYQINTLSFKLTPNEFAAITRQNVPPGPFSKDFKNAAGNIVDLEAICADLDADYAFLYANYKGMAGSKSLEEITATPEFQDFRTKLYYLYEAVNDTHGVAVGYPWVIYFFANMSVAEVSALAEASNDAALGAALTKVKYTSPADRAGKAGVVSVSHFHGIRLCTEIATLMDTLRRNGIDVYVCTASLEDVVAVFATHPKYGYHVTRENVIGLRLERNGQSFRNAYLKEWPLTWGPGKTVAIKQVLVAQKGYGPLFVAGDSDGDYDMLRDFPETRYGLIVNRMKNGKIGELSKLAADQISAAKPRFLLQGRQESTGNWLPAETSIKYGKTAPQLLTS
;
A
#
# COMPACT_ATOMS: atom_id res chain seq x y z
N MET A 1 -13.49 68.99 -44.62
CA MET A 1 -12.68 68.93 -45.86
C MET A 1 -12.38 67.47 -46.15
N ASN A 2 -12.89 67.01 -47.30
CA ASN A 2 -12.49 65.87 -48.14
C ASN A 2 -12.11 64.49 -47.56
N ASN A 3 -13.01 63.55 -47.90
CA ASN A 3 -12.78 62.31 -48.68
C ASN A 3 -12.09 61.09 -48.05
N ASN A 4 -12.94 60.04 -47.94
CA ASN A 4 -12.79 58.68 -48.45
C ASN A 4 -11.47 57.93 -48.21
N HIS A 5 -11.57 56.75 -47.58
CA HIS A 5 -11.13 55.49 -48.21
C HIS A 5 -11.83 54.26 -47.59
N LYS A 6 -12.23 53.34 -48.48
CA LYS A 6 -12.83 52.02 -48.24
C LYS A 6 -11.83 51.05 -47.58
N PRO A 7 -12.29 50.00 -46.87
CA PRO A 7 -11.45 48.89 -46.45
C PRO A 7 -11.24 47.89 -47.60
N THR A 8 -9.98 47.51 -47.82
CA THR A 8 -9.55 46.49 -48.78
C THR A 8 -9.42 45.10 -48.16
N THR A 9 -9.65 44.14 -49.04
CA THR A 9 -9.75 42.68 -48.93
C THR A 9 -8.45 41.94 -48.61
N ASP A 10 -8.66 40.72 -48.11
CA ASP A 10 -7.91 39.47 -48.35
C ASP A 10 -6.40 39.40 -48.11
N THR A 11 -6.03 38.56 -47.14
CA THR A 11 -4.90 37.62 -47.31
C THR A 11 -5.25 36.28 -46.68
N ALA A 12 -5.38 35.26 -47.52
CA ALA A 12 -5.58 33.87 -47.16
C ALA A 12 -4.27 33.06 -47.24
N ALA A 13 -4.11 32.16 -46.27
CA ALA A 13 -3.36 30.89 -46.24
C ALA A 13 -1.80 30.92 -46.22
N PRO A 14 -1.17 29.90 -45.59
CA PRO A 14 -1.05 28.63 -46.29
C PRO A 14 -1.46 27.39 -45.47
N ALA A 15 -2.12 26.49 -46.19
CA ALA A 15 -2.42 25.11 -45.81
C ALA A 15 -1.13 24.27 -45.72
N LEU A 16 -1.00 23.47 -44.65
CA LEU A 16 0.03 22.44 -44.54
C LEU A 16 -0.27 21.29 -45.51
N LYS A 17 0.66 21.09 -46.45
CA LYS A 17 0.68 20.01 -47.44
C LYS A 17 0.74 18.64 -46.75
N ARG A 18 -0.26 17.79 -47.02
CA ARG A 18 -0.15 16.32 -46.90
C ARG A 18 0.93 15.84 -47.87
N ARG A 19 2.04 15.32 -47.37
CA ARG A 19 2.98 14.50 -48.15
C ARG A 19 2.57 13.05 -48.00
N GLY A 20 2.06 12.48 -49.09
CA GLY A 20 1.99 11.04 -49.27
C GLY A 20 3.40 10.48 -49.51
N PHE A 21 3.70 9.37 -48.87
CA PHE A 21 4.83 8.52 -49.23
C PHE A 21 4.31 7.08 -49.31
N LEU A 22 4.06 6.65 -50.53
CA LEU A 22 3.84 5.26 -50.92
C LEU A 22 5.19 4.74 -51.45
N GLY A 23 5.62 3.58 -50.98
CA GLY A 23 6.70 2.81 -51.61
C GLY A 23 7.76 2.34 -50.62
N GLY A 24 7.60 1.13 -50.12
CA GLY A 24 8.58 0.46 -49.26
C GLY A 24 8.08 -0.88 -48.74
N LEU A 25 7.81 -1.82 -49.64
CA LEU A 25 7.60 -3.24 -49.29
C LEU A 25 8.94 -3.82 -48.82
N LEU A 26 9.07 -4.02 -47.50
CA LEU A 26 10.09 -4.87 -46.91
C LEU A 26 9.37 -6.10 -46.36
N ALA A 27 9.66 -7.24 -46.99
CA ALA A 27 9.27 -8.55 -46.52
C ALA A 27 9.96 -8.84 -45.18
N ALA A 28 9.20 -8.72 -44.09
CA ALA A 28 9.59 -9.26 -42.79
C ALA A 28 9.06 -10.70 -42.69
N ALA A 29 9.99 -11.64 -42.57
CA ALA A 29 9.72 -13.05 -42.36
C ALA A 29 8.81 -13.26 -41.14
N ALA A 30 7.78 -14.08 -41.33
CA ALA A 30 6.81 -14.45 -40.32
C ALA A 30 7.46 -15.27 -39.19
N GLY A 31 7.82 -14.59 -38.11
CA GLY A 31 7.96 -15.19 -36.78
C GLY A 31 6.62 -15.12 -36.05
N GLY A 32 5.59 -15.77 -36.59
CA GLY A 32 4.27 -15.81 -35.98
C GLY A 32 4.27 -16.76 -34.78
N ALA A 33 4.37 -16.21 -33.57
CA ALA A 33 3.81 -16.89 -32.42
C ALA A 33 2.32 -17.14 -32.73
N LEU A 34 1.91 -18.40 -32.83
CA LEU A 34 0.51 -18.78 -32.96
C LEU A 34 -0.25 -18.26 -31.72
N ALA A 35 -0.81 -17.06 -31.83
CA ALA A 35 -1.87 -16.62 -30.94
C ALA A 35 -3.02 -17.61 -31.14
N THR A 36 -3.30 -18.44 -30.14
CA THR A 36 -4.46 -19.32 -30.17
C THR A 36 -5.70 -18.44 -30.24
N ILE A 37 -6.39 -18.48 -31.38
CA ILE A 37 -7.62 -17.72 -31.59
C ILE A 37 -8.66 -18.30 -30.62
N ALA A 38 -9.11 -17.48 -29.67
CA ALA A 38 -10.15 -17.88 -28.72
C ALA A 38 -11.42 -18.26 -29.50
N THR A 39 -12.11 -19.30 -29.03
CA THR A 39 -13.39 -19.69 -29.65
C THR A 39 -14.44 -18.58 -29.45
N PRO A 40 -15.45 -18.44 -30.35
CA PRO A 40 -16.50 -17.44 -30.20
C PRO A 40 -17.22 -17.50 -28.84
N GLY A 41 -17.41 -18.70 -28.27
CA GLY A 41 -18.00 -18.89 -26.94
C GLY A 41 -17.11 -18.37 -25.81
N GLN A 42 -15.79 -18.56 -25.89
CA GLN A 42 -14.84 -17.98 -24.92
C GLN A 42 -14.77 -16.45 -25.03
N ALA A 43 -14.85 -15.91 -26.26
CA ALA A 43 -14.89 -14.47 -26.48
C ALA A 43 -16.17 -13.84 -25.91
N ALA A 44 -17.33 -14.49 -26.07
CA ALA A 44 -18.60 -14.05 -25.51
C ALA A 44 -18.61 -14.10 -23.97
N ALA A 45 -18.18 -15.20 -23.36
CA ALA A 45 -18.09 -15.31 -21.91
C ALA A 45 -17.14 -14.27 -21.30
N ARG A 46 -16.02 -13.97 -21.96
CA ARG A 46 -15.10 -12.91 -21.54
C ARG A 46 -15.72 -11.51 -21.66
N ALA A 47 -16.57 -11.27 -22.64
CA ALA A 47 -17.30 -10.01 -22.77
C ALA A 47 -18.31 -9.82 -21.61
N GLU A 48 -18.92 -10.91 -21.13
CA GLU A 48 -19.86 -10.87 -20.00
C GLU A 48 -19.21 -10.63 -18.63
N VAL A 49 -17.92 -10.92 -18.46
CA VAL A 49 -17.17 -10.62 -17.22
C VAL A 49 -17.23 -9.12 -16.88
N ALA A 50 -17.20 -8.26 -17.90
CA ALA A 50 -17.23 -6.80 -17.76
C ALA A 50 -16.20 -6.26 -16.74
N LEU A 51 -14.94 -6.70 -16.84
CA LEU A 51 -13.81 -6.12 -16.10
C LEU A 51 -13.45 -4.76 -16.70
N ASP A 52 -13.44 -3.71 -15.89
CA ASP A 52 -13.10 -2.35 -16.34
C ASP A 52 -11.70 -2.31 -16.98
N ARG A 53 -11.57 -1.63 -18.13
CA ARG A 53 -10.29 -1.47 -18.81
C ARG A 53 -9.31 -0.67 -17.96
N ALA A 54 -9.78 0.43 -17.33
CA ALA A 54 -9.01 1.35 -16.49
C ALA A 54 -7.55 1.53 -16.98
N LYS A 55 -6.55 1.54 -16.09
CA LYS A 55 -5.12 1.66 -16.46
C LYS A 55 -4.36 0.35 -16.30
N TRP A 56 -5.02 -0.79 -16.52
CA TRP A 56 -4.33 -2.08 -16.57
C TRP A 56 -3.31 -2.14 -17.72
N ALA A 57 -2.19 -2.85 -17.53
CA ALA A 57 -1.44 -3.36 -18.66
C ALA A 57 -2.37 -4.23 -19.53
N ALA A 58 -2.36 -4.02 -20.85
CA ALA A 58 -3.38 -4.58 -21.74
C ALA A 58 -3.49 -6.10 -21.58
N ARG A 59 -2.35 -6.80 -21.60
CA ARG A 59 -2.29 -8.26 -21.45
C ARG A 59 -2.78 -8.74 -20.08
N ASN A 60 -2.42 -8.05 -19.00
CA ASN A 60 -2.86 -8.42 -17.66
C ASN A 60 -4.39 -8.35 -17.55
N HIS A 61 -5.00 -7.29 -18.11
CA HIS A 61 -6.46 -7.17 -18.18
C HIS A 61 -7.07 -8.37 -18.90
N GLU A 62 -6.50 -8.76 -20.04
CA GLU A 62 -6.99 -9.89 -20.83
C GLU A 62 -6.93 -11.21 -20.05
N MET A 63 -5.79 -11.47 -19.41
CA MET A 63 -5.54 -12.70 -18.65
C MET A 63 -6.45 -12.81 -17.43
N VAL A 64 -6.62 -11.71 -16.69
CA VAL A 64 -7.51 -11.68 -15.53
C VAL A 64 -8.97 -11.84 -15.96
N ALA A 65 -9.41 -11.14 -17.02
CA ALA A 65 -10.76 -11.31 -17.55
C ALA A 65 -11.02 -12.75 -18.01
N GLN A 66 -10.05 -13.39 -18.68
CA GLN A 66 -10.14 -14.78 -19.07
C GLN A 66 -10.22 -15.73 -17.87
N MET A 67 -9.39 -15.54 -16.84
CA MET A 67 -9.46 -16.34 -15.61
C MET A 67 -10.84 -16.24 -14.96
N ILE A 68 -11.42 -15.03 -14.89
CA ILE A 68 -12.76 -14.85 -14.34
C ILE A 68 -13.82 -15.55 -15.19
N ALA A 69 -13.72 -15.52 -16.51
CA ALA A 69 -14.64 -16.25 -17.39
C ALA A 69 -14.54 -17.78 -17.21
N GLU A 70 -13.32 -18.31 -17.04
CA GLU A 70 -13.06 -19.74 -16.90
C GLU A 70 -13.51 -20.30 -15.53
N HIS A 71 -13.41 -19.50 -14.47
CA HIS A 71 -13.66 -19.93 -13.09
C HIS A 71 -14.89 -19.29 -12.43
N GLY A 72 -15.50 -18.29 -13.06
CA GLY A 72 -16.68 -17.58 -12.54
C GLY A 72 -17.98 -18.35 -12.76
N LYS A 73 -19.07 -17.81 -12.18
CA LYS A 73 -20.41 -18.42 -12.16
C LYS A 73 -21.04 -18.71 -13.53
N LEU A 74 -20.51 -18.10 -14.58
CA LEU A 74 -20.95 -18.31 -15.97
C LEU A 74 -20.24 -19.49 -16.63
N SER A 75 -19.16 -20.00 -16.03
CA SER A 75 -18.47 -21.20 -16.49
C SER A 75 -19.31 -22.44 -16.27
N SER A 76 -19.35 -23.34 -17.26
CA SER A 76 -20.08 -24.62 -17.16
C SER A 76 -19.55 -25.52 -16.05
N GLY A 77 -18.31 -25.31 -15.60
CA GLY A 77 -17.68 -26.06 -14.50
C GLY A 77 -17.86 -25.44 -13.12
N TYR A 78 -18.58 -24.31 -13.00
CA TYR A 78 -18.75 -23.61 -11.73
C TYR A 78 -19.57 -24.42 -10.73
N GLN A 79 -19.10 -24.47 -9.48
CA GLN A 79 -19.79 -25.14 -8.37
C GLN A 79 -20.11 -24.11 -7.29
N SER A 80 -21.39 -23.78 -7.12
CA SER A 80 -21.83 -22.78 -6.12
C SER A 80 -21.52 -23.19 -4.67
N GLY A 81 -21.44 -24.49 -4.38
CA GLY A 81 -20.98 -25.02 -3.10
C GLY A 81 -19.46 -24.97 -2.90
N LYS A 82 -18.69 -24.61 -3.93
CA LYS A 82 -17.22 -24.57 -3.94
C LYS A 82 -16.70 -23.32 -4.66
N ARG A 83 -17.16 -22.14 -4.21
CA ARG A 83 -16.85 -20.83 -4.82
C ARG A 83 -15.34 -20.53 -4.80
N PRO A 84 -14.68 -20.28 -5.95
CA PRO A 84 -13.28 -19.82 -5.94
C PRO A 84 -13.13 -18.53 -5.14
N TYR A 85 -11.90 -18.20 -4.75
CA TYR A 85 -11.64 -16.97 -4.03
C TYR A 85 -10.29 -16.34 -4.38
N ALA A 86 -10.18 -15.05 -4.14
CA ALA A 86 -8.99 -14.24 -4.36
C ALA A 86 -8.54 -13.59 -3.04
N VAL A 87 -7.23 -13.42 -2.87
CA VAL A 87 -6.63 -12.77 -1.69
C VAL A 87 -5.79 -11.58 -2.13
N PHE A 88 -5.96 -10.44 -1.47
CA PHE A 88 -5.24 -9.21 -1.79
C PHE A 88 -4.46 -8.75 -0.57
N ASP A 89 -3.21 -8.33 -0.75
CA ASP A 89 -2.62 -7.38 0.19
C ASP A 89 -3.32 -6.01 0.12
N TRP A 90 -3.13 -5.19 1.14
CA TRP A 90 -3.77 -3.89 1.24
C TRP A 90 -2.84 -2.75 0.83
N ASP A 91 -1.86 -2.45 1.68
CA ASP A 91 -0.98 -1.29 1.55
C ASP A 91 -0.09 -1.45 0.32
N ASN A 92 0.02 -0.41 -0.52
CA ASN A 92 0.71 -0.41 -1.81
C ASN A 92 0.24 -1.42 -2.88
N THR A 93 -0.66 -2.35 -2.55
CA THR A 93 -1.30 -3.29 -3.49
C THR A 93 -2.71 -2.84 -3.86
N SER A 94 -3.62 -2.75 -2.87
CA SER A 94 -5.02 -2.35 -3.05
C SER A 94 -5.22 -0.84 -3.02
N ILE A 95 -4.30 -0.11 -2.38
CA ILE A 95 -4.21 1.35 -2.38
C ILE A 95 -2.80 1.78 -2.80
N MET A 96 -2.63 3.06 -3.16
CA MET A 96 -1.31 3.66 -3.21
C MET A 96 -0.86 4.05 -1.81
N ASN A 97 0.39 3.70 -1.47
CA ASN A 97 1.02 3.89 -0.17
C ASN A 97 0.32 3.11 0.95
N ASP A 98 0.66 3.43 2.19
CA ASP A 98 0.40 2.61 3.36
C ASP A 98 -0.52 3.36 4.34
N CYS A 99 -1.64 2.75 4.69
CA CYS A 99 -2.64 3.35 5.57
C CYS A 99 -2.23 3.29 7.04
N GLU A 100 -1.40 2.33 7.46
CA GLU A 100 -0.90 2.24 8.83
C GLU A 100 0.24 3.23 9.07
N GLU A 101 1.16 3.41 8.12
CA GLU A 101 2.16 4.48 8.21
C GLU A 101 1.51 5.88 8.16
N ALA A 102 0.50 6.06 7.31
CA ALA A 102 -0.28 7.29 7.28
C ALA A 102 -0.99 7.52 8.63
N LEU A 103 -1.56 6.47 9.22
CA LEU A 103 -2.19 6.51 10.54
C LEU A 103 -1.20 6.80 11.66
N LEU A 104 0.02 6.23 11.64
CA LEU A 104 1.06 6.56 12.61
C LEU A 104 1.38 8.06 12.55
N MET A 105 1.63 8.60 11.36
CA MET A 105 1.91 10.04 11.21
C MET A 105 0.70 10.90 11.58
N TYR A 106 -0.52 10.46 11.30
CA TYR A 106 -1.74 11.15 11.72
C TYR A 106 -1.89 11.14 13.23
N GLN A 107 -1.67 10.00 13.88
CA GLN A 107 -1.70 9.82 15.33
C GLN A 107 -0.69 10.72 16.02
N ILE A 108 0.55 10.76 15.51
CA ILE A 108 1.61 11.67 15.97
C ILE A 108 1.15 13.12 15.81
N ASN A 109 0.69 13.52 14.63
CA ASN A 109 0.35 14.92 14.35
C ASN A 109 -0.89 15.43 15.09
N THR A 110 -1.76 14.54 15.54
CA THR A 110 -2.97 14.86 16.30
C THR A 110 -2.83 14.57 17.79
N LEU A 111 -1.68 14.03 18.22
CA LEU A 111 -1.43 13.54 19.58
C LEU A 111 -2.52 12.58 20.08
N SER A 112 -2.98 11.70 19.18
CA SER A 112 -4.08 10.75 19.45
C SER A 112 -3.58 9.50 20.18
N PHE A 113 -2.99 9.69 21.36
CA PHE A 113 -2.50 8.62 22.23
C PHE A 113 -3.33 8.54 23.51
N LYS A 114 -3.70 7.33 23.93
CA LYS A 114 -4.42 7.07 25.19
C LYS A 114 -3.49 6.46 26.24
N LEU A 115 -2.30 7.03 26.35
CA LEU A 115 -1.20 6.53 27.16
C LEU A 115 -0.76 7.60 28.16
N THR A 116 -0.60 7.22 29.42
CA THR A 116 0.17 8.01 30.39
C THR A 116 1.64 8.08 29.97
N PRO A 117 2.42 9.04 30.47
CA PRO A 117 3.86 9.11 30.17
C PRO A 117 4.62 7.82 30.49
N ASN A 118 4.28 7.15 31.59
CA ASN A 118 4.92 5.88 31.97
C ASN A 118 4.57 4.73 31.01
N GLU A 119 3.31 4.65 30.55
CA GLU A 119 2.90 3.64 29.56
C GLU A 119 3.56 3.89 28.21
N PHE A 120 3.61 5.15 27.76
CA PHE A 120 4.29 5.53 26.53
C PHE A 120 5.78 5.16 26.58
N ALA A 121 6.47 5.54 27.66
CA ALA A 121 7.90 5.23 27.86
C ALA A 121 8.19 3.72 27.90
N ALA A 122 7.26 2.92 28.43
CA ALA A 122 7.37 1.47 28.42
C ALA A 122 7.17 0.90 27.01
N ILE A 123 6.17 1.38 26.27
CA ILE A 123 5.85 0.90 24.91
C ILE A 123 6.97 1.23 23.92
N THR A 124 7.59 2.41 23.97
CA THR A 124 8.69 2.78 23.06
C THR A 124 9.90 1.82 23.15
N ARG A 125 10.06 1.13 24.29
CA ARG A 125 11.13 0.15 24.52
C ARG A 125 10.65 -1.31 24.42
N GLN A 126 9.34 -1.54 24.31
CA GLN A 126 8.77 -2.86 24.45
C GLN A 126 9.19 -3.79 23.30
N ASN A 127 9.83 -4.91 23.65
CA ASN A 127 10.33 -5.93 22.72
C ASN A 127 11.36 -5.42 21.69
N VAL A 128 11.88 -4.21 21.86
CA VAL A 128 12.96 -3.68 21.04
C VAL A 128 14.30 -4.04 21.69
N PRO A 129 15.20 -4.77 20.99
CA PRO A 129 16.52 -5.05 21.53
C PRO A 129 17.27 -3.76 21.88
N PRO A 130 17.92 -3.68 23.06
CA PRO A 130 18.65 -2.48 23.45
C PRO A 130 19.94 -2.32 22.62
N GLY A 131 20.39 -1.08 22.47
CA GLY A 131 21.68 -0.75 21.86
C GLY A 131 21.59 0.20 20.67
N PRO A 132 22.70 0.37 19.93
CA PRO A 132 22.75 1.21 18.75
C PRO A 132 21.92 0.64 17.61
N PHE A 133 21.30 1.52 16.83
CA PHE A 133 20.65 1.16 15.57
C PHE A 133 21.67 0.84 14.47
N SER A 134 21.18 0.47 13.28
CA SER A 134 22.03 0.23 12.12
C SER A 134 22.83 1.49 11.74
N LYS A 135 23.94 1.30 11.02
CA LYS A 135 24.88 2.38 10.65
C LYS A 135 24.26 3.54 9.85
N ASP A 136 23.06 3.34 9.30
CA ASP A 136 22.34 4.34 8.51
C ASP A 136 21.52 5.30 9.41
N PHE A 137 21.29 4.93 10.67
CA PHE A 137 20.60 5.72 11.69
C PHE A 137 21.60 6.51 12.52
N LYS A 138 22.04 7.64 11.96
CA LYS A 138 22.94 8.59 12.62
C LYS A 138 22.24 9.89 12.95
N ASN A 139 22.73 10.58 13.98
CA ASN A 139 22.41 11.97 14.23
C ASN A 139 23.26 12.92 13.36
N ALA A 140 22.98 14.22 13.45
CA ALA A 140 23.67 15.25 12.67
C ALA A 140 25.17 15.37 12.97
N ALA A 141 25.63 14.86 14.12
CA ALA A 141 27.05 14.77 14.47
C ALA A 141 27.75 13.52 13.91
N GLY A 142 27.02 12.64 13.21
CA GLY A 142 27.54 11.41 12.61
C GLY A 142 27.61 10.21 13.56
N ASN A 143 27.14 10.36 14.80
CA ASN A 143 27.08 9.27 15.76
C ASN A 143 25.85 8.40 15.50
N ILE A 144 26.00 7.08 15.62
CA ILE A 144 24.89 6.14 15.54
C ILE A 144 23.98 6.38 16.75
N VAL A 145 22.69 6.53 16.50
CA VAL A 145 21.69 6.73 17.56
C VAL A 145 21.42 5.38 18.23
N ASP A 146 21.32 5.37 19.55
CA ASP A 146 20.90 4.20 20.33
C ASP A 146 19.47 4.35 20.86
N LEU A 147 18.85 3.19 21.16
CA LEU A 147 17.48 3.11 21.63
C LEU A 147 17.24 3.95 22.90
N GLU A 148 18.12 3.87 23.89
CA GLU A 148 17.87 4.53 25.17
C GLU A 148 18.03 6.05 25.05
N ALA A 149 18.99 6.52 24.25
CA ALA A 149 19.14 7.95 23.99
C ALA A 149 17.90 8.56 23.33
N ILE A 150 17.35 7.93 22.28
CA ILE A 150 16.15 8.47 21.61
C ILE A 150 14.89 8.31 22.44
N CYS A 151 14.74 7.20 23.17
CA CYS A 151 13.58 7.01 24.03
C CYS A 151 13.61 7.96 25.23
N ALA A 152 14.76 8.28 25.81
CA ALA A 152 14.85 9.27 26.88
C ALA A 152 14.42 10.69 26.44
N ASP A 153 14.71 11.06 25.19
CA ASP A 153 14.24 12.33 24.63
C ASP A 153 12.73 12.29 24.40
N LEU A 154 12.22 11.20 23.83
CA LEU A 154 10.79 10.98 23.64
C LEU A 154 10.00 10.97 24.96
N ASP A 155 10.55 10.39 26.02
CA ASP A 155 9.93 10.40 27.35
C ASP A 155 9.76 11.84 27.85
N ALA A 156 10.79 12.68 27.69
CA ALA A 156 10.77 14.07 28.11
C ALA A 156 9.76 14.90 27.28
N ASP A 157 9.77 14.75 25.95
CA ASP A 157 8.84 15.47 25.09
C ASP A 157 7.40 15.01 25.34
N TYR A 158 7.15 13.70 25.43
CA TYR A 158 5.79 13.19 25.65
C TYR A 158 5.26 13.60 27.04
N ALA A 159 6.10 13.64 28.08
CA ALA A 159 5.70 14.17 29.38
C ALA A 159 5.27 15.65 29.30
N PHE A 160 6.00 16.48 28.54
CA PHE A 160 5.60 17.85 28.28
C PHE A 160 4.27 17.93 27.52
N LEU A 161 4.14 17.18 26.42
CA LEU A 161 2.93 17.16 25.60
C LEU A 161 1.71 16.75 26.43
N TYR A 162 1.86 15.71 27.26
CA TYR A 162 0.81 15.21 28.15
C TYR A 162 0.34 16.26 29.16
N ALA A 163 1.28 16.97 29.77
CA ALA A 163 0.97 18.00 30.77
C ALA A 163 0.38 19.29 30.18
N ASN A 164 0.56 19.54 28.87
CA ASN A 164 0.25 20.83 28.26
C ASN A 164 -0.87 20.77 27.20
N TYR A 165 -1.09 19.64 26.54
CA TYR A 165 -2.13 19.50 25.51
C TYR A 165 -3.52 19.29 26.12
N LYS A 166 -4.51 20.04 25.61
CA LYS A 166 -5.92 19.96 26.01
C LYS A 166 -6.55 18.58 25.77
N GLY A 167 -6.05 17.81 24.79
CA GLY A 167 -6.49 16.43 24.56
C GLY A 167 -6.01 15.44 25.64
N MET A 168 -5.15 15.90 26.57
CA MET A 168 -4.59 15.12 27.67
C MET A 168 -4.82 15.87 29.00
N ALA A 169 -3.78 16.18 29.78
CA ALA A 169 -3.91 16.80 31.10
C ALA A 169 -3.74 18.33 31.11
N GLY A 170 -3.49 18.94 29.94
CA GLY A 170 -3.21 20.37 29.83
C GLY A 170 -4.35 21.22 29.28
N SER A 171 -4.01 22.38 28.72
CA SER A 171 -4.98 23.37 28.26
C SER A 171 -4.68 23.95 26.87
N LYS A 172 -3.47 23.76 26.33
CA LYS A 172 -3.11 24.23 24.98
C LYS A 172 -3.93 23.51 23.93
N SER A 173 -4.43 24.24 22.96
CA SER A 173 -5.04 23.69 21.75
C SER A 173 -4.04 22.86 20.94
N LEU A 174 -4.54 22.08 19.96
CA LEU A 174 -3.69 21.32 19.06
C LEU A 174 -2.78 22.24 18.24
N GLU A 175 -3.28 23.39 17.80
CA GLU A 175 -2.49 24.40 17.09
C GLU A 175 -1.33 24.92 17.95
N GLU A 176 -1.61 25.29 19.20
CA GLU A 176 -0.58 25.81 20.10
C GLU A 176 0.46 24.76 20.49
N ILE A 177 0.06 23.51 20.75
CA ILE A 177 1.01 22.46 21.17
C ILE A 177 1.87 21.99 19.99
N THR A 178 1.30 21.92 18.78
CA THR A 178 2.07 21.47 17.61
C THR A 178 3.06 22.50 17.10
N ALA A 179 2.92 23.76 17.52
CA ALA A 179 3.90 24.81 17.28
C ALA A 179 5.13 24.74 18.19
N THR A 180 5.09 23.97 19.29
CA THR A 180 6.21 23.94 20.25
C THR A 180 7.38 23.09 19.75
N PRO A 181 8.62 23.40 20.16
CA PRO A 181 9.77 22.59 19.78
C PRO A 181 9.72 21.17 20.36
N GLU A 182 9.07 20.94 21.50
CA GLU A 182 8.82 19.59 22.06
C GLU A 182 8.01 18.73 21.11
N PHE A 183 6.95 19.27 20.52
CA PHE A 183 6.18 18.52 19.54
C PHE A 183 6.98 18.22 18.27
N GLN A 184 7.77 19.19 17.79
CA GLN A 184 8.59 19.02 16.59
C GLN A 184 9.68 17.94 16.81
N ASP A 185 10.28 17.92 18.00
CA ASP A 185 11.24 16.89 18.41
C ASP A 185 10.55 15.53 18.54
N PHE A 186 9.45 15.45 19.30
CA PHE A 186 8.62 14.26 19.45
C PHE A 186 8.22 13.63 18.12
N ARG A 187 7.62 14.41 17.21
CA ARG A 187 7.19 13.92 15.89
C ARG A 187 8.34 13.32 15.11
N THR A 188 9.47 14.03 15.10
CA THR A 188 10.63 13.61 14.32
C THR A 188 11.26 12.37 14.92
N LYS A 189 11.48 12.33 16.23
CA LYS A 189 12.13 11.22 16.93
C LYS A 189 11.26 9.97 17.01
N LEU A 190 9.94 10.09 17.13
CA LEU A 190 9.06 8.92 17.20
C LEU A 190 8.98 8.24 15.83
N TYR A 191 8.84 9.00 14.75
CA TYR A 191 8.87 8.42 13.41
C TYR A 191 10.28 7.91 13.04
N TYR A 192 11.34 8.60 13.46
CA TYR A 192 12.71 8.09 13.33
C TYR A 192 12.89 6.74 14.05
N LEU A 193 12.38 6.62 15.28
CA LEU A 193 12.44 5.38 16.06
C LEU A 193 11.72 4.24 15.33
N TYR A 194 10.53 4.50 14.75
CA TYR A 194 9.82 3.50 13.95
C TYR A 194 10.66 2.96 12.80
N GLU A 195 11.24 3.84 11.97
CA GLU A 195 12.10 3.43 10.86
C GLU A 195 13.34 2.68 11.37
N ALA A 196 13.97 3.19 12.44
CA ALA A 196 15.19 2.61 13.01
C ALA A 196 14.98 1.20 13.56
N VAL A 197 13.86 0.95 14.24
CA VAL A 197 13.49 -0.37 14.75
C VAL A 197 13.27 -1.36 13.61
N ASN A 198 12.52 -0.97 12.58
CA ASN A 198 12.24 -1.82 11.43
C ASN A 198 13.51 -2.21 10.68
N ASP A 199 14.39 -1.24 10.38
CA ASP A 199 15.61 -1.50 9.62
C ASP A 199 16.68 -2.24 10.43
N THR A 200 16.77 -1.99 11.75
CA THR A 200 17.82 -2.61 12.59
C THR A 200 17.44 -4.02 13.03
N HIS A 201 16.18 -4.23 13.43
CA HIS A 201 15.74 -5.48 14.08
C HIS A 201 14.76 -6.29 13.23
N GLY A 202 14.31 -5.72 12.11
CA GLY A 202 13.38 -6.37 11.20
C GLY A 202 11.92 -6.25 11.61
N VAL A 203 11.06 -6.56 10.64
CA VAL A 203 9.59 -6.43 10.74
C VAL A 203 8.97 -7.26 11.87
N ALA A 204 9.58 -8.38 12.27
CA ALA A 204 9.08 -9.21 13.37
C ALA A 204 9.12 -8.47 14.73
N VAL A 205 9.97 -7.44 14.84
CA VAL A 205 10.00 -6.52 15.97
C VAL A 205 9.15 -5.28 15.67
N GLY A 206 9.41 -4.62 14.55
CA GLY A 206 8.81 -3.31 14.25
C GLY A 206 7.30 -3.30 14.02
N TYR A 207 6.75 -4.31 13.33
CA TYR A 207 5.32 -4.32 12.96
C TYR A 207 4.41 -4.55 14.18
N PRO A 208 4.65 -5.54 15.06
CA PRO A 208 3.89 -5.63 16.30
C PRO A 208 4.08 -4.39 17.19
N TRP A 209 5.29 -3.81 17.20
CA TRP A 209 5.61 -2.67 18.06
C TRP A 209 4.79 -1.41 17.72
N VAL A 210 4.67 -1.05 16.43
CA VAL A 210 4.00 0.20 16.05
C VAL A 210 2.51 0.20 16.43
N ILE A 211 1.85 -0.96 16.34
CA ILE A 211 0.43 -1.08 16.68
C ILE A 211 0.18 -1.11 18.20
N TYR A 212 1.22 -1.22 19.03
CA TYR A 212 1.08 -1.13 20.49
C TYR A 212 0.72 0.29 20.97
N PHE A 213 0.93 1.32 20.16
CA PHE A 213 0.50 2.69 20.48
C PHE A 213 -1.03 2.86 20.50
N PHE A 214 -1.80 1.85 20.09
CA PHE A 214 -3.26 1.80 20.26
C PHE A 214 -3.72 1.30 21.63
N ALA A 215 -2.82 0.98 22.56
CA ALA A 215 -3.20 0.51 23.88
C ALA A 215 -4.18 1.48 24.57
N ASN A 216 -5.13 0.91 25.33
CA ASN A 216 -6.23 1.61 26.01
C ASN A 216 -7.32 2.20 25.08
N MET A 217 -7.10 2.27 23.76
CA MET A 217 -8.13 2.65 22.80
C MET A 217 -9.07 1.48 22.52
N SER A 218 -10.37 1.75 22.42
CA SER A 218 -11.36 0.81 21.92
C SER A 218 -11.23 0.60 20.41
N VAL A 219 -11.77 -0.52 19.91
CA VAL A 219 -11.88 -0.76 18.46
C VAL A 219 -12.57 0.41 17.76
N ALA A 220 -13.64 0.96 18.35
CA ALA A 220 -14.37 2.10 17.78
C ALA A 220 -13.51 3.38 17.73
N GLU A 221 -12.71 3.66 18.77
CA GLU A 221 -11.79 4.80 18.78
C GLU A 221 -10.69 4.65 17.70
N VAL A 222 -10.08 3.47 17.57
CA VAL A 222 -9.07 3.22 16.53
C VAL A 222 -9.69 3.25 15.14
N SER A 223 -10.90 2.70 14.95
CA SER A 223 -11.58 2.76 13.66
C SER A 223 -11.91 4.19 13.25
N ALA A 224 -12.39 5.03 14.18
CA ALA A 224 -12.63 6.45 13.89
C ALA A 224 -11.34 7.21 13.58
N LEU A 225 -10.25 6.92 14.30
CA LEU A 225 -8.94 7.51 14.03
C LEU A 225 -8.40 7.10 12.65
N ALA A 226 -8.52 5.81 12.30
CA ALA A 226 -8.14 5.29 11.00
C ALA A 226 -8.97 5.93 9.88
N GLU A 227 -10.28 6.09 10.07
CA GLU A 227 -11.14 6.75 9.09
C GLU A 227 -10.73 8.22 8.87
N ALA A 228 -10.50 8.97 9.94
CA ALA A 228 -10.06 10.36 9.87
C ALA A 228 -8.67 10.50 9.21
N SER A 229 -7.75 9.58 9.52
CA SER A 229 -6.44 9.49 8.86
C SER A 229 -6.57 9.23 7.37
N ASN A 230 -7.39 8.25 6.98
CA ASN A 230 -7.62 7.89 5.58
C ASN A 230 -8.19 9.07 4.78
N ASP A 231 -9.20 9.75 5.31
CA ASP A 231 -9.81 10.92 4.67
C ASP A 231 -8.79 12.06 4.49
N ALA A 232 -8.02 12.37 5.54
CA ALA A 232 -6.98 13.39 5.48
C ALA A 232 -5.87 13.04 4.47
N ALA A 233 -5.42 11.78 4.47
CA ALA A 233 -4.35 11.32 3.60
C ALA A 233 -4.79 11.22 2.12
N LEU A 234 -6.06 10.91 1.85
CA LEU A 234 -6.63 10.96 0.50
C LEU A 234 -6.66 12.39 -0.04
N GLY A 235 -6.94 13.38 0.80
CA GLY A 235 -6.90 14.80 0.46
C GLY A 235 -5.49 15.39 0.35
N ALA A 236 -4.47 14.71 0.90
CA ALA A 236 -3.10 15.20 0.93
C ALA A 236 -2.38 15.03 -0.42
N ALA A 237 -1.37 15.88 -0.65
CA ALA A 237 -0.44 15.73 -1.76
C ALA A 237 0.43 14.48 -1.58
N LEU A 238 0.75 13.81 -2.69
CA LEU A 238 1.75 12.73 -2.71
C LEU A 238 3.15 13.36 -2.69
N THR A 239 3.77 13.40 -1.51
CA THR A 239 5.06 14.07 -1.34
C THR A 239 5.92 13.42 -0.28
N LYS A 240 7.25 13.41 -0.51
CA LYS A 240 8.23 12.99 0.48
C LYS A 240 8.69 14.20 1.30
N VAL A 241 8.39 14.19 2.59
CA VAL A 241 8.74 15.27 3.53
C VAL A 241 9.87 14.80 4.43
N LYS A 242 10.90 15.64 4.57
CA LYS A 242 11.98 15.44 5.55
C LYS A 242 11.64 16.19 6.83
N TYR A 243 11.60 15.47 7.94
CA TYR A 243 11.49 16.00 9.29
C TYR A 243 12.88 16.04 9.93
N THR A 244 13.20 17.14 10.60
CA THR A 244 14.44 17.33 11.35
C THR A 244 14.09 17.84 12.73
N SER A 245 14.65 17.24 13.78
CA SER A 245 14.40 17.71 15.14
C SER A 245 15.06 19.07 15.39
N PRO A 246 14.53 19.89 16.32
CA PRO A 246 15.07 21.22 16.60
C PRO A 246 16.52 21.19 17.09
N ALA A 247 17.35 22.10 16.59
CA ALA A 247 18.78 22.15 16.92
C ALA A 247 19.06 22.56 18.38
N ASP A 248 18.18 23.38 18.96
CA ASP A 248 18.19 23.79 20.36
C ASP A 248 17.67 22.69 21.32
N ARG A 249 17.16 21.58 20.78
CA ARG A 249 16.70 20.40 21.52
C ARG A 249 17.37 19.13 21.01
N ALA A 250 18.69 19.16 20.90
CA ALA A 250 19.46 17.98 20.49
C ALA A 250 19.15 16.75 21.38
N GLY A 251 18.90 16.96 22.69
CA GLY A 251 18.66 15.86 23.62
C GLY A 251 19.85 14.90 23.71
N LYS A 252 19.61 13.67 24.16
CA LYS A 252 20.61 12.60 24.24
C LYS A 252 20.87 11.96 22.88
N ALA A 253 19.85 11.82 22.03
CA ALA A 253 20.01 11.24 20.70
C ALA A 253 20.75 12.17 19.73
N GLY A 254 20.81 13.46 20.03
CA GLY A 254 21.25 14.49 19.11
C GLY A 254 20.16 14.88 18.11
N VAL A 255 20.48 15.81 17.22
CA VAL A 255 19.57 16.20 16.14
C VAL A 255 19.47 15.06 15.13
N VAL A 256 18.26 14.58 14.88
CA VAL A 256 18.00 13.50 13.91
C VAL A 256 17.15 14.00 12.77
N SER A 257 17.16 13.27 11.66
CA SER A 257 16.24 13.53 10.55
C SER A 257 15.70 12.22 9.99
N VAL A 258 14.45 12.26 9.58
CA VAL A 258 13.75 11.13 8.96
C VAL A 258 12.89 11.64 7.82
N SER A 259 12.60 10.82 6.81
CA SER A 259 11.69 11.20 5.72
C SER A 259 10.50 10.27 5.67
N HIS A 260 9.30 10.84 5.59
CA HIS A 260 8.06 10.10 5.41
C HIS A 260 7.42 10.48 4.06
N PHE A 261 6.74 9.52 3.43
CA PHE A 261 5.98 9.78 2.21
C PHE A 261 4.50 9.98 2.54
N HIS A 262 4.02 11.20 2.38
CA HIS A 262 2.63 11.56 2.65
C HIS A 262 1.72 11.27 1.47
N GLY A 263 0.45 11.05 1.82
CA GLY A 263 -0.67 10.92 0.91
C GLY A 263 -0.89 9.49 0.46
N ILE A 264 -2.14 9.13 0.26
CA ILE A 264 -2.58 7.82 -0.23
C ILE A 264 -3.56 8.00 -1.38
N ARG A 265 -3.77 6.98 -2.21
CA ARG A 265 -4.80 7.01 -3.27
C ARG A 265 -5.58 5.71 -3.34
N LEU A 266 -6.86 5.84 -3.65
CA LEU A 266 -7.69 4.71 -4.06
C LEU A 266 -7.13 4.14 -5.37
N CYS A 267 -7.12 2.81 -5.49
CA CYS A 267 -6.82 2.13 -6.74
C CYS A 267 -8.13 1.66 -7.38
N THR A 268 -8.56 2.37 -8.41
CA THR A 268 -9.82 2.06 -9.13
C THR A 268 -9.76 0.66 -9.76
N GLU A 269 -8.59 0.28 -10.27
CA GLU A 269 -8.36 -1.02 -10.90
C GLU A 269 -8.57 -2.18 -9.92
N ILE A 270 -8.09 -2.06 -8.69
CA ILE A 270 -8.29 -3.08 -7.66
C ILE A 270 -9.75 -3.08 -7.16
N ALA A 271 -10.33 -1.92 -6.88
CA ALA A 271 -11.72 -1.83 -6.43
C ALA A 271 -12.69 -2.46 -7.46
N THR A 272 -12.52 -2.14 -8.75
CA THR A 272 -13.33 -2.71 -9.84
C THR A 272 -13.05 -4.18 -10.09
N LEU A 273 -11.81 -4.65 -9.91
CA LEU A 273 -11.48 -6.08 -9.93
C LEU A 273 -12.20 -6.83 -8.80
N MET A 274 -12.10 -6.34 -7.57
CA MET A 274 -12.78 -6.95 -6.41
C MET A 274 -14.30 -7.03 -6.64
N ASP A 275 -14.91 -5.98 -7.18
CA ASP A 275 -16.33 -5.99 -7.55
C ASP A 275 -16.65 -7.01 -8.65
N THR A 276 -15.83 -7.03 -9.71
CA THR A 276 -15.99 -7.97 -10.83
C THR A 276 -15.87 -9.42 -10.37
N LEU A 277 -14.92 -9.73 -9.50
CA LEU A 277 -14.74 -11.07 -8.91
C LEU A 277 -16.01 -11.49 -8.16
N ARG A 278 -16.50 -10.65 -7.24
CA ARG A 278 -17.72 -10.94 -6.46
C ARG A 278 -18.95 -11.12 -7.35
N ARG A 279 -19.15 -10.24 -8.34
CA ARG A 279 -20.26 -10.35 -9.32
C ARG A 279 -20.21 -11.66 -10.09
N ASN A 280 -19.03 -12.21 -10.32
CA ASN A 280 -18.81 -13.49 -10.99
C ASN A 280 -18.69 -14.68 -10.03
N GLY A 281 -19.10 -14.53 -8.76
CA GLY A 281 -19.14 -15.64 -7.81
C GLY A 281 -17.77 -16.10 -7.32
N ILE A 282 -16.77 -15.23 -7.37
CA ILE A 282 -15.43 -15.43 -6.79
C ILE A 282 -15.33 -14.57 -5.54
N ASP A 283 -15.10 -15.20 -4.38
CA ASP A 283 -15.04 -14.49 -3.10
C ASP A 283 -13.75 -13.66 -2.99
N VAL A 284 -13.81 -12.54 -2.28
CA VAL A 284 -12.68 -11.60 -2.14
C VAL A 284 -12.29 -11.48 -0.67
N TYR A 285 -11.01 -11.66 -0.39
CA TYR A 285 -10.39 -11.55 0.92
C TYR A 285 -9.19 -10.61 0.90
N VAL A 286 -8.90 -10.00 2.04
CA VAL A 286 -7.69 -9.20 2.28
C VAL A 286 -6.82 -9.93 3.30
N CYS A 287 -5.52 -10.02 3.03
CA CYS A 287 -4.51 -10.49 3.99
C CYS A 287 -3.39 -9.45 4.08
N THR A 288 -3.44 -8.61 5.12
CA THR A 288 -2.55 -7.46 5.31
C THR A 288 -1.50 -7.72 6.41
N ALA A 289 -0.37 -7.02 6.33
CA ALA A 289 0.61 -6.96 7.41
C ALA A 289 0.38 -5.78 8.38
N SER A 290 -0.70 -5.02 8.18
CA SER A 290 -1.18 -3.96 9.07
C SER A 290 -2.23 -4.51 10.05
N LEU A 291 -2.59 -3.74 11.07
CA LEU A 291 -3.64 -4.07 12.05
C LEU A 291 -4.96 -4.32 11.33
N GLU A 292 -5.55 -5.49 11.57
CA GLU A 292 -6.76 -5.95 10.89
C GLU A 292 -7.91 -4.94 11.01
N ASP A 293 -8.10 -4.35 12.20
CA ASP A 293 -9.15 -3.37 12.46
C ASP A 293 -8.91 -2.02 11.76
N VAL A 294 -7.66 -1.66 11.46
CA VAL A 294 -7.33 -0.42 10.72
C VAL A 294 -7.65 -0.60 9.24
N VAL A 295 -7.16 -1.68 8.63
CA VAL A 295 -7.42 -1.97 7.22
C VAL A 295 -8.89 -2.23 6.95
N ALA A 296 -9.61 -2.84 7.90
CA ALA A 296 -11.05 -3.05 7.78
C ALA A 296 -11.84 -1.76 7.57
N VAL A 297 -11.44 -0.63 8.17
CA VAL A 297 -12.12 0.66 7.93
C VAL A 297 -12.05 1.03 6.45
N PHE A 298 -10.87 0.93 5.87
CA PHE A 298 -10.64 1.26 4.47
C PHE A 298 -11.37 0.29 3.52
N ALA A 299 -11.25 -1.01 3.80
CA ALA A 299 -11.75 -2.06 2.92
C ALA A 299 -13.29 -2.20 2.92
N THR A 300 -13.93 -1.87 4.04
CA THR A 300 -15.37 -2.14 4.26
C THR A 300 -16.24 -0.91 4.07
N HIS A 301 -15.75 0.30 4.33
CA HIS A 301 -16.58 1.49 4.27
C HIS A 301 -16.95 1.83 2.81
N PRO A 302 -18.25 1.93 2.45
CA PRO A 302 -18.68 2.13 1.06
C PRO A 302 -18.08 3.35 0.37
N LYS A 303 -17.81 4.43 1.12
CA LYS A 303 -17.18 5.65 0.60
C LYS A 303 -15.81 5.44 -0.08
N TYR A 304 -15.09 4.37 0.25
CA TYR A 304 -13.81 4.04 -0.37
C TYR A 304 -13.94 3.05 -1.56
N GLY A 305 -15.11 2.45 -1.76
CA GLY A 305 -15.46 1.72 -3.00
C GLY A 305 -14.97 0.27 -3.13
N TYR A 306 -14.33 -0.31 -2.10
CA TYR A 306 -13.80 -1.69 -2.18
C TYR A 306 -14.83 -2.77 -1.85
N HIS A 307 -15.79 -2.47 -0.98
CA HIS A 307 -16.90 -3.34 -0.58
C HIS A 307 -16.46 -4.74 -0.13
N VAL A 308 -15.32 -4.85 0.56
CA VAL A 308 -14.92 -6.08 1.26
C VAL A 308 -15.75 -6.16 2.55
N THR A 309 -16.17 -7.36 2.96
CA THR A 309 -16.87 -7.52 4.25
C THR A 309 -15.87 -7.64 5.39
N ARG A 310 -16.24 -7.27 6.61
CA ARG A 310 -15.31 -7.26 7.76
C ARG A 310 -14.69 -8.62 8.03
N GLU A 311 -15.46 -9.69 7.86
CA GLU A 311 -15.05 -11.08 8.08
C GLU A 311 -14.01 -11.55 7.06
N ASN A 312 -13.91 -10.85 5.93
CA ASN A 312 -12.99 -11.15 4.85
C ASN A 312 -11.67 -10.38 4.94
N VAL A 313 -11.46 -9.60 6.01
CA VAL A 313 -10.20 -8.90 6.29
C VAL A 313 -9.43 -9.65 7.36
N ILE A 314 -8.23 -10.09 7.01
CA ILE A 314 -7.29 -10.83 7.86
C ILE A 314 -6.03 -9.97 7.99
N GLY A 315 -5.59 -9.70 9.22
CA GLY A 315 -4.40 -8.88 9.44
C GLY A 315 -3.68 -9.21 10.74
N LEU A 316 -2.79 -8.31 11.16
CA LEU A 316 -2.21 -8.38 12.50
C LEU A 316 -3.31 -8.22 13.54
N ARG A 317 -3.13 -8.86 14.69
CA ARG A 317 -4.10 -8.85 15.78
C ARG A 317 -3.41 -8.59 17.11
N LEU A 318 -4.06 -7.77 17.93
CA LEU A 318 -3.68 -7.52 19.31
C LEU A 318 -4.62 -8.24 20.26
N GLU A 319 -4.12 -8.59 21.44
CA GLU A 319 -4.96 -8.96 22.57
C GLU A 319 -5.89 -7.78 22.95
N ARG A 320 -7.02 -8.11 23.58
CA ARG A 320 -8.02 -7.12 23.99
C ARG A 320 -8.32 -7.23 25.48
N ASN A 321 -8.72 -6.11 26.09
CA ASN A 321 -9.37 -6.04 27.39
C ASN A 321 -10.79 -5.51 27.19
N GLY A 322 -11.78 -6.40 27.12
CA GLY A 322 -13.12 -6.02 26.65
C GLY A 322 -13.06 -5.47 25.23
N GLN A 323 -13.44 -4.21 25.03
CA GLN A 323 -13.40 -3.54 23.73
C GLN A 323 -12.08 -2.81 23.45
N SER A 324 -11.19 -2.68 24.43
CA SER A 324 -9.93 -1.94 24.33
C SER A 324 -8.76 -2.82 23.89
N PHE A 325 -7.86 -2.28 23.08
CA PHE A 325 -6.62 -2.93 22.72
C PHE A 325 -5.63 -2.99 23.89
N ARG A 326 -4.88 -4.08 23.96
CA ARG A 326 -3.66 -4.21 24.77
C ARG A 326 -2.45 -4.04 23.86
N ASN A 327 -1.36 -3.51 24.41
CA ASN A 327 -0.03 -3.53 23.79
C ASN A 327 0.61 -4.94 23.85
N ALA A 328 -0.12 -5.94 23.36
CA ALA A 328 0.33 -7.33 23.30
C ALA A 328 -0.20 -7.97 22.03
N TYR A 329 0.69 -8.56 21.22
CA TYR A 329 0.31 -9.30 20.04
C TYR A 329 -0.56 -10.51 20.41
N LEU A 330 -1.59 -10.81 19.62
CA LEU A 330 -2.49 -11.93 19.89
C LEU A 330 -1.69 -13.25 19.86
N LYS A 331 -1.68 -13.96 20.98
CA LYS A 331 -0.97 -15.23 21.11
C LYS A 331 -1.44 -16.23 20.06
N GLU A 332 -0.48 -17.01 19.55
CA GLU A 332 -0.69 -18.08 18.55
C GLU A 332 -1.26 -17.63 17.20
N TRP A 333 -1.54 -16.34 17.03
CA TRP A 333 -1.86 -15.76 15.74
C TRP A 333 -0.55 -15.59 14.94
N PRO A 334 -0.49 -15.94 13.65
CA PRO A 334 0.69 -15.67 12.83
C PRO A 334 0.91 -14.16 12.66
N LEU A 335 2.17 -13.75 12.60
CA LEU A 335 2.53 -12.44 12.06
C LEU A 335 2.18 -12.45 10.56
N THR A 336 1.18 -11.71 10.11
CA THR A 336 0.68 -11.73 8.73
C THR A 336 1.61 -10.99 7.75
N TRP A 337 2.89 -11.37 7.76
CA TRP A 337 3.95 -10.91 6.88
C TRP A 337 4.78 -12.11 6.41
N GLY A 338 5.16 -12.10 5.13
CA GLY A 338 5.97 -13.16 4.51
C GLY A 338 5.29 -14.53 4.68
N PRO A 339 5.98 -15.54 5.25
CA PRO A 339 5.40 -16.87 5.45
C PRO A 339 4.13 -16.87 6.30
N GLY A 340 3.99 -15.91 7.22
CA GLY A 340 2.83 -15.86 8.10
C GLY A 340 1.54 -15.45 7.40
N LYS A 341 1.59 -14.77 6.23
CA LYS A 341 0.40 -14.60 5.38
C LYS A 341 -0.10 -15.95 4.85
N THR A 342 0.80 -16.81 4.36
CA THR A 342 0.45 -18.18 3.96
C THR A 342 -0.16 -18.96 5.11
N VAL A 343 0.42 -18.87 6.32
CA VAL A 343 -0.10 -19.54 7.52
C VAL A 343 -1.52 -19.04 7.85
N ALA A 344 -1.74 -17.72 7.88
CA ALA A 344 -3.05 -17.15 8.17
C ALA A 344 -4.11 -17.56 7.14
N ILE A 345 -3.79 -17.51 5.85
CA ILE A 345 -4.68 -17.94 4.77
C ILE A 345 -5.00 -19.43 4.91
N LYS A 346 -4.04 -20.27 5.27
CA LYS A 346 -4.28 -21.71 5.50
C LYS A 346 -5.19 -21.94 6.71
N GLN A 347 -4.93 -21.27 7.82
CA GLN A 347 -5.69 -21.40 9.07
C GLN A 347 -7.14 -20.93 8.93
N VAL A 348 -7.38 -19.85 8.19
CA VAL A 348 -8.73 -19.25 8.08
C VAL A 348 -9.47 -19.74 6.83
N LEU A 349 -8.85 -19.62 5.66
CA LEU A 349 -9.54 -19.79 4.39
C LEU A 349 -9.44 -21.22 3.87
N VAL A 350 -8.24 -21.81 3.84
CA VAL A 350 -8.08 -23.19 3.35
C VAL A 350 -8.73 -24.18 4.31
N ALA A 351 -8.62 -23.97 5.62
CA ALA A 351 -9.30 -24.82 6.60
C ALA A 351 -10.83 -24.81 6.42
N GLN A 352 -11.41 -23.66 6.07
CA GLN A 352 -12.85 -23.52 5.85
C GLN A 352 -13.30 -24.04 4.47
N LYS A 353 -12.55 -23.72 3.41
CA LYS A 353 -12.95 -23.99 2.02
C LYS A 353 -12.41 -25.32 1.48
N GLY A 354 -11.28 -25.80 2.00
CA GLY A 354 -10.61 -27.03 1.56
C GLY A 354 -9.74 -26.89 0.31
N TYR A 355 -9.45 -25.68 -0.16
CA TYR A 355 -8.59 -25.38 -1.32
C TYR A 355 -7.96 -23.99 -1.20
N GLY A 356 -6.88 -23.75 -1.94
CA GLY A 356 -6.18 -22.46 -2.02
C GLY A 356 -6.85 -21.38 -2.90
N PRO A 357 -6.38 -20.12 -2.82
CA PRO A 357 -6.90 -19.02 -3.63
C PRO A 357 -6.61 -19.21 -5.11
N LEU A 358 -7.57 -18.81 -5.96
CA LEU A 358 -7.42 -18.75 -7.41
C LEU A 358 -6.51 -17.59 -7.85
N PHE A 359 -6.52 -16.48 -7.11
CA PHE A 359 -5.79 -15.27 -7.45
C PHE A 359 -5.20 -14.64 -6.19
N VAL A 360 -3.97 -14.15 -6.27
CA VAL A 360 -3.32 -13.44 -5.16
C VAL A 360 -2.70 -12.15 -5.69
N ALA A 361 -2.83 -11.05 -4.96
CA ALA A 361 -2.17 -9.77 -5.28
C ALA A 361 -1.28 -9.29 -4.13
N GLY A 362 -0.10 -8.77 -4.46
CA GLY A 362 0.87 -8.22 -3.49
C GLY A 362 1.86 -7.25 -4.15
N ASP A 363 2.79 -6.69 -3.37
CA ASP A 363 3.76 -5.70 -3.86
C ASP A 363 5.14 -5.75 -3.16
N SER A 364 5.27 -6.54 -2.09
CA SER A 364 6.43 -6.52 -1.21
C SER A 364 6.94 -7.92 -0.82
N ASP A 365 8.10 -7.96 -0.16
CA ASP A 365 8.63 -9.20 0.43
C ASP A 365 7.65 -9.84 1.44
N GLY A 366 6.75 -9.04 2.01
CA GLY A 366 5.67 -9.51 2.88
C GLY A 366 4.63 -10.37 2.17
N ASP A 367 4.57 -10.34 0.83
CA ASP A 367 3.57 -11.04 0.01
C ASP A 367 4.15 -12.24 -0.73
N TYR A 368 5.48 -12.35 -0.74
CA TYR A 368 6.22 -13.32 -1.53
C TYR A 368 5.71 -14.75 -1.36
N ASP A 369 5.54 -15.18 -0.11
CA ASP A 369 5.12 -16.55 0.19
C ASP A 369 3.65 -16.79 -0.21
N MET A 370 2.73 -15.88 0.09
CA MET A 370 1.32 -16.07 -0.32
C MET A 370 1.11 -16.02 -1.84
N LEU A 371 1.94 -15.28 -2.58
CA LEU A 371 1.91 -15.26 -4.05
C LEU A 371 2.33 -16.60 -4.66
N ARG A 372 3.20 -17.37 -3.97
CA ARG A 372 3.83 -18.59 -4.47
C ARG A 372 3.17 -19.87 -3.97
N ASP A 373 2.85 -19.94 -2.68
CA ASP A 373 2.71 -21.20 -1.93
C ASP A 373 1.44 -22.01 -2.22
N PHE A 374 0.49 -21.45 -2.97
CA PHE A 374 -0.78 -22.09 -3.28
C PHE A 374 -0.77 -22.62 -4.73
N PRO A 375 -0.77 -23.95 -4.92
CA PRO A 375 -0.80 -24.57 -6.25
C PRO A 375 -2.04 -24.20 -7.09
N GLU A 376 -3.16 -23.92 -6.43
CA GLU A 376 -4.43 -23.55 -7.06
C GLU A 376 -4.42 -22.13 -7.65
N THR A 377 -3.47 -21.29 -7.24
CA THR A 377 -3.45 -19.92 -7.72
C THR A 377 -3.05 -19.90 -9.19
N ARG A 378 -3.96 -19.35 -10.01
CA ARG A 378 -3.76 -19.17 -11.44
C ARG A 378 -2.80 -18.02 -11.72
N TYR A 379 -3.03 -16.87 -11.08
CA TYR A 379 -2.20 -15.68 -11.22
C TYR A 379 -1.84 -15.06 -9.87
N GLY A 380 -0.54 -14.79 -9.69
CA GLY A 380 -0.05 -13.84 -8.69
C GLY A 380 0.16 -12.47 -9.35
N LEU A 381 -0.65 -11.48 -9.02
CA LEU A 381 -0.46 -10.11 -9.48
C LEU A 381 0.52 -9.38 -8.56
N ILE A 382 1.53 -8.75 -9.14
CA ILE A 382 2.54 -7.98 -8.44
C ILE A 382 2.43 -6.52 -8.88
N VAL A 383 2.11 -5.63 -7.94
CA VAL A 383 2.21 -4.19 -8.20
C VAL A 383 3.69 -3.80 -8.22
N ASN A 384 4.16 -3.33 -9.36
CA ASN A 384 5.57 -3.08 -9.62
C ASN A 384 6.06 -1.84 -8.86
N ARG A 385 6.63 -2.06 -7.68
CA ARG A 385 7.27 -1.01 -6.87
C ARG A 385 8.76 -0.83 -7.17
N MET A 386 9.31 -1.59 -8.11
CA MET A 386 10.75 -1.64 -8.37
C MET A 386 11.53 -1.96 -7.08
N LYS A 387 11.01 -2.89 -6.27
CA LYS A 387 11.69 -3.39 -5.05
C LYS A 387 12.59 -4.57 -5.40
N ASN A 388 13.75 -4.60 -4.75
CA ASN A 388 14.63 -5.76 -4.73
C ASN A 388 14.13 -6.76 -3.67
N GLY A 389 14.97 -7.71 -3.26
CA GLY A 389 14.59 -8.72 -2.27
C GLY A 389 13.78 -9.85 -2.89
N LYS A 390 13.03 -10.57 -2.05
CA LYS A 390 12.26 -11.73 -2.47
C LYS A 390 11.18 -11.39 -3.50
N ILE A 391 10.45 -10.28 -3.32
CA ILE A 391 9.46 -9.81 -4.29
C ILE A 391 10.12 -9.40 -5.61
N GLY A 392 11.37 -8.94 -5.56
CA GLY A 392 12.17 -8.65 -6.74
C GLY A 392 12.39 -9.89 -7.60
N GLU A 393 12.59 -11.07 -6.98
CA GLU A 393 12.71 -12.34 -7.70
C GLU A 393 11.44 -12.66 -8.50
N LEU A 394 10.25 -12.52 -7.88
CA LEU A 394 8.97 -12.77 -8.56
C LEU A 394 8.66 -11.70 -9.61
N SER A 395 9.00 -10.45 -9.33
CA SER A 395 8.84 -9.33 -10.27
C SER A 395 9.68 -9.54 -11.52
N LYS A 396 10.92 -10.00 -11.36
CA LYS A 396 11.81 -10.36 -12.46
C LYS A 396 11.25 -11.53 -13.26
N LEU A 397 10.82 -12.59 -12.59
CA LEU A 397 10.19 -13.73 -13.26
C LEU A 397 8.95 -13.30 -14.07
N ALA A 398 8.12 -12.42 -13.51
CA ALA A 398 6.97 -11.84 -14.22
C ALA A 398 7.41 -11.01 -15.43
N ALA A 399 8.47 -10.20 -15.30
CA ALA A 399 9.03 -9.40 -16.38
C ALA A 399 9.57 -10.28 -17.53
N ASP A 400 10.33 -11.33 -17.21
CA ASP A 400 10.87 -12.28 -18.18
C ASP A 400 9.75 -13.08 -18.87
N GLN A 401 8.61 -13.26 -18.19
CA GLN A 401 7.44 -13.99 -18.68
C GLN A 401 6.34 -13.09 -19.27
N ILE A 402 6.58 -11.78 -19.47
CA ILE A 402 5.58 -10.87 -20.06
C ILE A 402 5.02 -11.40 -21.37
N SER A 403 5.82 -12.10 -22.17
CA SER A 403 5.39 -12.69 -23.46
C SER A 403 4.81 -14.10 -23.34
N ALA A 404 5.01 -14.80 -22.21
CA ALA A 404 4.71 -16.23 -22.05
C ALA A 404 3.21 -16.53 -22.04
N ALA A 405 2.75 -17.54 -22.78
CA ALA A 405 1.31 -17.83 -22.96
C ALA A 405 0.55 -18.17 -21.65
N LYS A 406 1.25 -18.74 -20.66
CA LYS A 406 0.66 -19.15 -19.36
C LYS A 406 1.59 -18.73 -18.21
N PRO A 407 1.73 -17.42 -17.94
CA PRO A 407 2.61 -16.95 -16.88
C PRO A 407 1.99 -17.28 -15.52
N ARG A 408 2.82 -17.50 -14.50
CA ARG A 408 2.36 -17.65 -13.11
C ARG A 408 2.14 -16.29 -12.44
N PHE A 409 2.97 -15.31 -12.79
CA PHE A 409 2.98 -13.99 -12.19
C PHE A 409 2.71 -12.92 -13.24
N LEU A 410 1.92 -11.93 -12.86
CA LEU A 410 1.60 -10.76 -13.67
C LEU A 410 2.24 -9.54 -13.01
N LEU A 411 2.92 -8.70 -13.77
CA LEU A 411 3.54 -7.48 -13.25
C LEU A 411 2.74 -6.26 -13.69
N GLN A 412 2.40 -5.36 -12.79
CA GLN A 412 1.55 -4.21 -13.09
C GLN A 412 2.22 -2.90 -12.67
N GLY A 413 2.45 -2.03 -13.64
CA GLY A 413 3.11 -0.75 -13.46
C GLY A 413 2.28 0.30 -12.73
N ARG A 414 2.95 1.21 -12.03
CA ARG A 414 2.34 2.38 -11.38
C ARG A 414 3.17 3.64 -11.54
N GLN A 415 2.52 4.79 -11.41
CA GLN A 415 3.16 6.10 -11.33
C GLN A 415 3.05 6.64 -9.91
N GLU A 416 4.17 6.66 -9.20
CA GLU A 416 4.17 6.99 -7.77
C GLU A 416 3.82 8.46 -7.48
N SER A 417 4.09 9.37 -8.43
CA SER A 417 3.76 10.80 -8.28
C SER A 417 2.27 11.12 -8.37
N THR A 418 1.48 10.24 -9.00
CA THR A 418 0.02 10.43 -9.13
C THR A 418 -0.78 9.40 -8.34
N GLY A 419 -0.12 8.31 -7.91
CA GLY A 419 -0.74 7.17 -7.24
C GLY A 419 -1.63 6.32 -8.14
N ASN A 420 -1.55 6.51 -9.45
CA ASN A 420 -2.31 5.73 -10.42
C ASN A 420 -1.47 4.58 -10.97
N TRP A 421 -2.15 3.53 -11.43
CA TRP A 421 -1.53 2.54 -12.31
C TRP A 421 -1.15 3.15 -13.66
N LEU A 422 -0.19 2.50 -14.30
CA LEU A 422 0.18 2.74 -15.69
C LEU A 422 -0.36 1.59 -16.55
N PRO A 423 -0.82 1.86 -17.79
CA PRO A 423 -1.29 0.81 -18.69
C PRO A 423 -0.15 -0.01 -19.30
N ALA A 424 0.84 -0.36 -18.49
CA ALA A 424 2.06 -1.09 -18.80
C ALA A 424 2.59 -1.79 -17.54
N GLU A 425 3.53 -2.70 -17.71
CA GLU A 425 4.22 -3.41 -16.64
C GLU A 425 5.31 -2.54 -15.98
N THR A 426 5.74 -1.47 -16.66
CA THR A 426 6.74 -0.52 -16.18
C THR A 426 6.17 0.50 -15.19
N SER A 427 7.00 0.92 -14.23
CA SER A 427 6.65 1.92 -13.23
C SER A 427 7.47 3.20 -13.36
N ILE A 428 6.87 4.33 -12.99
CA ILE A 428 7.58 5.61 -12.83
C ILE A 428 7.70 5.88 -11.33
N LYS A 429 8.92 5.75 -10.81
CA LYS A 429 9.22 6.02 -9.40
C LYS A 429 9.05 7.51 -9.06
N TYR A 430 8.77 7.80 -7.80
CA TYR A 430 8.66 9.17 -7.33
C TYR A 430 9.96 9.95 -7.59
N GLY A 431 9.82 11.18 -8.09
CA GLY A 431 10.94 12.04 -8.49
C GLY A 431 11.66 11.59 -9.77
N LYS A 432 11.14 10.60 -10.50
CA LYS A 432 11.64 10.14 -11.80
C LYS A 432 10.59 10.39 -12.89
N THR A 433 11.05 10.40 -14.14
CA THR A 433 10.19 10.60 -15.33
C THR A 433 10.22 9.41 -16.29
N ALA A 434 11.31 8.65 -16.30
CA ALA A 434 11.46 7.47 -17.15
C ALA A 434 10.73 6.27 -16.55
N PRO A 435 9.91 5.56 -17.35
CA PRO A 435 9.38 4.24 -16.96
C PRO A 435 10.52 3.24 -16.78
N GLN A 436 10.38 2.38 -15.78
CA GLN A 436 11.37 1.35 -15.43
C GLN A 436 10.68 0.00 -15.29
N LEU A 437 11.34 -1.04 -15.79
CA LEU A 437 10.98 -2.43 -15.55
C LEU A 437 12.09 -3.04 -14.69
N LEU A 438 11.74 -3.90 -13.74
CA LEU A 438 12.76 -4.59 -12.96
C LEU A 438 13.44 -5.63 -13.88
N THR A 439 14.65 -5.31 -14.35
CA THR A 439 15.35 -6.08 -15.38
C THR A 439 16.55 -6.88 -14.86
N SER A 440 16.95 -6.67 -13.61
CA SER A 440 18.14 -7.32 -13.03
C SER A 440 18.01 -7.53 -11.54
#